data_AF-A0A970WMT5-F1
#
_entry.id   AF-A0A970WMT5-F1
#
_cell.length_a   1.000
_cell.length_b   1.000
_cell.length_c   1.000
_cell.angle_alpha   90.00
_cell.angle_beta   90.00
_cell.angle_gamma   90.00
#
_symmetry.space_group_name_H-M   'P 1'
#
loop_
_entity.id
_entity.type
_entity.pdbx_description
1 polymer ?
#
loop_
_entity_poly.entity_id
_entity_poly.type
_entity_poly.pdbx_seq_one_letter_code
_entity_poly.pdbx_strand_id
1 'polypeptide(L)' 'MADDLEQTIRDNAQGPAEAHGDSGGMRQHRLADQIAADRYLEGKKAARKKGLGVAIKKLVPPGAD' A
#
# COMPACT_ATOMS: atom_id res chain seq x y z
N MET A 1 -13.69 5.19 -6.23
CA MET A 1 -12.72 5.30 -5.11
C MET A 1 -11.28 5.51 -5.59
N ALA A 2 -10.87 4.99 -6.75
CA ALA A 2 -9.55 5.30 -7.31
C ALA A 2 -9.42 6.76 -7.78
N ASP A 3 -10.51 7.34 -8.28
CA ASP A 3 -10.55 8.72 -8.79
C ASP A 3 -10.30 9.76 -7.68
N ASP A 4 -10.66 9.44 -6.44
CA ASP A 4 -10.48 10.28 -5.25
C ASP A 4 -9.00 10.36 -4.82
N LEU A 5 -8.28 9.25 -4.95
CA LEU A 5 -6.86 9.20 -4.66
C LEU A 5 -6.04 10.01 -5.68
N GLU A 6 -6.39 9.91 -6.96
CA GLU A 6 -5.71 10.66 -8.03
C GLU A 6 -5.90 12.17 -7.85
N GLN A 7 -7.10 12.61 -7.50
CA GLN A 7 -7.39 14.01 -7.18
C GLN A 7 -6.59 14.47 -5.95
N THR A 8 -6.55 13.66 -4.89
CA THR A 8 -5.81 13.96 -3.66
C THR A 8 -4.29 14.09 -3.90
N ILE A 9 -3.71 13.26 -4.79
CA ILE A 9 -2.29 13.34 -5.16
C ILE A 9 -2.02 14.62 -5.94
N ARG A 10 -2.91 14.98 -6.88
CA ARG A 10 -2.80 16.21 -7.68
C ARG A 10 -2.83 17.46 -6.80
N ASP A 11 -3.77 17.51 -5.85
CA ASP A 11 -3.94 18.65 -4.96
C ASP A 11 -2.76 18.76 -3.97
N ASN A 12 -2.26 17.63 -3.45
CA ASN A 12 -1.04 17.62 -2.62
C ASN A 12 0.20 18.08 -3.38
N ALA A 13 0.33 17.72 -4.66
CA ALA A 13 1.48 18.08 -5.49
C ALA A 13 1.54 19.58 -5.82
N GLN A 14 0.42 20.30 -5.74
CA GLN A 14 0.37 21.75 -5.91
C GLN A 14 0.77 22.52 -4.63
N GLY A 15 0.80 21.85 -3.48
CA GLY A 15 1.18 22.45 -2.20
C GLY A 15 2.69 22.60 -2.01
N PRO A 16 3.13 23.48 -1.09
CA PRO A 16 4.54 23.64 -0.76
C PRO A 16 5.10 22.42 -0.02
N ALA A 17 6.31 21.98 -0.42
CA ALA A 17 6.99 20.84 0.22
C ALA A 17 7.43 21.12 1.67
N GLU A 18 7.59 22.39 2.03
CA GLU A 18 7.94 22.85 3.37
C GLU A 18 7.28 24.20 3.65
N ALA A 19 6.73 24.36 4.85
CA ALA A 19 6.22 25.63 5.35
C ALA A 19 6.92 25.95 6.68
N HIS A 20 7.46 27.15 6.82
CA HIS A 20 8.10 27.63 8.06
C HIS A 20 7.32 28.83 8.59
N GLY A 21 6.90 28.76 9.85
CA GLY A 21 6.31 29.88 10.59
C GLY A 21 7.07 30.17 11.88
N ASP A 22 6.64 31.20 12.61
CA ASP A 22 7.28 31.66 13.85
C ASP A 22 7.36 30.58 14.96
N SER A 23 6.57 29.52 14.85
CA SER A 23 6.50 28.41 15.82
C SER A 23 7.26 27.14 15.37
N GLY A 24 7.91 27.16 14.20
CA GLY A 24 8.62 26.01 13.63
C GLY A 24 8.20 25.67 12.19
N GLY A 25 8.93 24.74 11.59
CA GLY A 25 8.71 24.29 10.21
C GLY A 25 8.02 22.93 10.11
N MET A 26 7.09 22.80 9.17
CA MET A 26 6.51 21.53 8.75
C MET A 26 7.06 21.15 7.37
N ARG A 27 7.58 19.93 7.24
CA ARG A 27 7.99 19.34 5.96
C ARG A 27 7.01 18.26 5.56
N GLN A 28 6.56 18.29 4.31
CA GLN A 28 5.82 17.20 3.72
C GLN A 28 6.79 16.05 3.42
N HIS A 29 6.44 14.82 3.79
CA HIS A 29 7.20 13.63 3.39
C HIS A 29 7.14 13.47 1.87
N ARG A 30 8.29 13.14 1.24
CA ARG A 30 8.35 12.97 -0.22
C ARG A 30 7.43 11.83 -0.65
N LEU A 31 6.72 12.01 -1.76
CA LEU A 31 5.83 10.99 -2.32
C LEU A 31 6.54 9.64 -2.55
N ALA A 32 7.82 9.66 -2.95
CA ALA A 32 8.61 8.44 -3.11
C ALA A 32 8.77 7.65 -1.79
N ASP A 33 8.96 8.35 -0.67
CA ASP A 33 9.11 7.72 0.65
C ASP A 33 7.77 7.12 1.10
N GLN A 34 6.65 7.79 0.79
CA GLN A 34 5.30 7.30 1.08
C GLN A 34 4.99 6.02 0.26
N ILE A 35 5.35 5.99 -1.03
CA ILE A 35 5.18 4.80 -1.88
C ILE A 35 6.06 3.63 -1.39
N ALA A 36 7.29 3.91 -0.96
CA ALA A 36 8.18 2.90 -0.41
C ALA A 36 7.63 2.30 0.90
N ALA A 37 7.09 3.15 1.78
CA ALA A 37 6.44 2.72 3.01
C ALA A 37 5.20 1.86 2.74
N ASP A 38 4.35 2.26 1.79
CA ASP A 38 3.15 1.50 1.40
C ASP A 38 3.51 0.11 0.86
N ARG A 39 4.46 0.04 -0.09
CA ARG A 39 4.97 -1.24 -0.62
C ARG A 39 5.51 -2.14 0.47
N TYR A 40 6.23 -1.58 1.44
CA TYR A 40 6.76 -2.35 2.58
C TYR A 40 5.64 -2.88 3.49
N LEU A 41 4.62 -2.07 3.78
CA LEU A 41 3.48 -2.48 4.60
C LEU A 41 2.64 -3.57 3.92
N GLU A 42 2.33 -3.42 2.64
CA GLU A 42 1.60 -4.44 1.88
C GLU A 42 2.44 -5.72 1.73
N GLY A 43 3.75 -5.61 1.53
CA GLY A 43 4.67 -6.75 1.56
C GLY A 43 4.65 -7.48 2.91
N LYS A 44 4.68 -6.74 4.03
CA LYS A 44 4.59 -7.31 5.38
C LYS A 44 3.24 -7.96 5.65
N LYS A 45 2.16 -7.35 5.17
CA LYS A 45 0.79 -7.89 5.26
C LYS A 45 0.66 -9.17 4.46
N ALA A 46 1.20 -9.20 3.24
CA ALA A 46 1.25 -10.40 2.41
C ALA A 46 2.06 -11.51 3.08
N ALA A 47 3.25 -11.21 3.62
CA ALA A 47 4.08 -12.17 4.34
C ALA A 47 3.41 -12.72 5.61
N ARG A 48 2.52 -11.95 6.25
CA ARG A 48 1.74 -12.39 7.42
C ARG A 48 0.47 -13.17 7.07
N LYS A 49 0.01 -13.18 5.81
CA LYS A 49 -1.18 -13.94 5.43
C LYS A 49 -0.91 -15.44 5.63
N LYS A 50 -1.80 -16.11 6.36
CA LYS A 50 -1.73 -17.57 6.55
C LYS A 50 -2.05 -18.28 5.23
N GLY A 51 -1.12 -19.12 4.77
CA GLY A 51 -1.28 -19.99 3.60
C GLY A 51 -0.63 -19.43 2.34
N LEU A 52 0.06 -20.29 1.58
CA LEU A 52 0.79 -19.95 0.35
C LEU A 52 -0.12 -19.67 -0.86
N GLY A 53 -1.43 -19.50 -0.66
CA GLY A 53 -2.40 -19.44 -1.76
C GLY A 53 -2.54 -20.75 -2.55
N VAL A 54 -1.79 -21.79 -2.21
CA VAL A 54 -1.84 -23.10 -2.85
C VAL A 54 -2.79 -24.01 -2.06
N ALA A 55 -3.91 -24.38 -2.68
CA ALA A 55 -4.82 -25.39 -2.12
C ALA A 55 -4.35 -26.78 -2.56
N ILE A 56 -3.88 -27.58 -1.60
CA ILE A 56 -3.61 -29.01 -1.84
C ILE A 56 -4.95 -29.75 -1.68
N LYS A 57 -5.57 -30.17 -2.79
CA LYS A 57 -6.76 -31.04 -2.78
C LYS A 57 -6.37 -32.43 -3.26
N LYS A 58 -6.87 -33.45 -2.55
CA LYS A 58 -6.74 -34.85 -2.97
C LYS A 58 -7.62 -35.06 -4.22
N LEU A 59 -7.00 -35.41 -5.34
CA LEU A 59 -7.71 -35.82 -6.56
C LEU A 59 -8.15 -37.27 -6.36
N VAL A 60 -9.45 -37.51 -6.19
CA VAL A 60 -10.01 -38.87 -6.14
C VAL A 60 -10.65 -39.17 -7.50
N PRO A 61 -10.19 -40.22 -8.22
CA PRO A 61 -10.80 -40.61 -9.49
C PRO A 61 -12.22 -41.17 -9.27
N PRO A 62 -13.19 -40.87 -10.16
CA PRO A 62 -14.51 -41.48 -10.12
C PRO A 62 -14.37 -42.97 -10.47
N GLY A 63 -14.58 -43.85 -9.49
CA GLY A 63 -14.46 -45.30 -9.67
C GLY A 63 -13.84 -46.07 -8.49
N ALA A 64 -13.61 -45.41 -7.36
CA ALA A 64 -13.23 -46.06 -6.10
C ALA A 64 -14.44 -46.16 -5.15
N ASP A 65 -15.43 -46.95 -5.54
CA ASP A 65 -16.43 -47.60 -4.66
C ASP A 65 -16.80 -48.95 -5.30
#